data_AF-A0A348FVR6-F1
#
_entry.id   AF-A0A348FVR6-F1
#
_cell.length_a   1.000
_cell.length_b   1.000
_cell.length_c   1.000
_cell.angle_alpha   90.00
_cell.angle_beta   90.00
_cell.angle_gamma   90.00
#
_symmetry.space_group_name_H-M   'P 1'
#
loop_
_entity.id
_entity.type
_entity.pdbx_description
1 polymer ?
#
loop_
_entity_poly.entity_id
_entity_poly.type
_entity_poly.pdbx_seq_one_letter_code
_entity_poly.pdbx_strand_id
1 'polypeptide(L)'
;MTSQPPWFPKRPTMSPLRPATFFATIAVALSLAACNTLETSTAPAPTAEPVNPGAKVAALDIPNGQPCGAELSAYKAVMDNDLRTGHVNKPVYDRVINDLRPAVAACQAARSYEAIALMNATKRRFGYPVSQGESMVRSRDLAGRS
;
A
#
# COMPACT_ATOMS: atom_id res chain seq x y z
N MET A 1 -62.33 -11.25 37.81
CA MET A 1 -61.24 -12.24 37.66
C MET A 1 -60.91 -12.38 36.18
N THR A 2 -59.76 -11.92 35.70
CA THR A 2 -59.30 -12.09 34.31
C THR A 2 -58.08 -13.02 34.30
N SER A 3 -58.27 -14.25 33.81
CA SER A 3 -57.21 -15.24 33.65
C SER A 3 -56.28 -14.88 32.49
N GLN A 4 -54.97 -14.91 32.72
CA GLN A 4 -53.95 -14.74 31.67
C GLN A 4 -53.66 -16.08 30.96
N PRO A 5 -53.36 -16.08 29.64
CA PRO A 5 -53.09 -17.29 28.86
C PRO A 5 -51.65 -17.83 29.03
N PRO A 6 -51.42 -19.14 28.83
CA PRO A 6 -50.19 -19.85 29.24
C PRO A 6 -48.96 -19.68 28.33
N TRP A 7 -48.99 -18.81 27.33
CA TRP A 7 -47.97 -18.74 26.26
C TRP A 7 -47.05 -17.51 26.34
N PHE A 8 -47.06 -16.76 27.44
CA PHE A 8 -46.18 -15.59 27.58
C PHE A 8 -44.74 -16.02 27.89
N PRO A 9 -43.75 -15.75 27.00
CA PRO A 9 -42.35 -15.97 27.34
C PRO A 9 -41.92 -14.98 28.43
N LYS A 10 -41.24 -15.48 29.47
CA LYS A 10 -40.67 -14.66 30.54
C LYS A 10 -39.67 -13.67 29.93
N ARG A 11 -39.88 -12.37 30.16
CA ARG A 11 -38.94 -11.32 29.77
C ARG A 11 -37.61 -11.56 30.49
N PRO A 12 -36.46 -11.64 29.79
CA PRO A 12 -35.17 -11.70 30.44
C PRO A 12 -34.92 -10.37 31.15
N THR A 13 -34.68 -10.44 32.46
CA THR A 13 -34.21 -9.33 33.28
C THR A 13 -32.83 -8.93 32.79
N MET A 14 -32.72 -7.79 32.10
CA MET A 14 -31.41 -7.23 31.75
C MET A 14 -30.77 -6.63 33.01
N SER A 15 -29.70 -7.26 33.47
CA SER A 15 -28.81 -6.68 34.48
C SER A 15 -28.15 -5.40 33.96
N PRO A 16 -28.01 -4.34 34.77
CA PRO A 16 -27.31 -3.14 34.34
C PRO A 16 -25.82 -3.48 34.17
N LEU A 17 -25.34 -3.46 32.92
CA LEU A 17 -23.91 -3.54 32.64
C LEU A 17 -23.22 -2.33 33.28
N ARG A 18 -22.24 -2.60 34.15
CA ARG A 18 -21.41 -1.59 34.79
C ARG A 18 -20.68 -0.77 33.71
N PRO A 19 -20.76 0.57 33.72
CA PRO A 19 -20.11 1.42 32.71
C PRO A 19 -18.57 1.35 32.73
N ALA A 20 -17.98 0.79 33.79
CA ALA A 20 -16.53 0.68 33.96
C ALA A 20 -15.85 -0.30 32.97
N THR A 21 -16.56 -1.32 32.47
CA THR A 21 -15.98 -2.29 31.52
C THR A 21 -15.94 -1.79 30.08
N PHE A 22 -16.78 -0.81 29.72
CA PHE A 22 -16.79 -0.22 28.37
C PHE A 22 -15.60 0.72 28.13
N PHE A 23 -15.15 1.45 29.15
CA PHE A 23 -14.00 2.34 29.01
C PHE A 23 -12.68 1.58 28.88
N ALA A 24 -12.56 0.43 29.54
CA ALA A 24 -11.36 -0.41 29.48
C ALA A 24 -11.14 -1.02 28.08
N THR A 25 -12.21 -1.41 27.38
CA THR A 25 -12.11 -1.98 26.02
C THR A 25 -11.77 -0.93 24.96
N ILE A 26 -12.31 0.29 25.09
CA ILE A 26 -11.98 1.40 24.19
C ILE A 26 -10.50 1.79 24.30
N ALA A 27 -9.95 1.86 25.52
CA ALA A 27 -8.55 2.22 25.74
C ALA A 27 -7.55 1.21 25.12
N VAL A 28 -7.88 -0.08 25.14
CA VAL A 28 -7.07 -1.14 24.50
C VAL A 28 -7.19 -1.10 22.98
N ALA A 29 -8.37 -0.77 22.44
CA ALA A 29 -8.55 -0.61 21.00
C ALA A 29 -7.79 0.60 20.43
N LEU A 30 -7.72 1.72 21.17
CA LEU A 30 -6.98 2.92 20.75
C LEU A 30 -5.46 2.70 20.72
N SER A 31 -4.91 1.91 21.63
CA SER A 31 -3.46 1.62 21.66
C SER A 31 -3.02 0.72 20.49
N LEU A 32 -3.91 -0.12 19.94
CA LEU A 32 -3.63 -0.89 18.72
C LEU A 32 -3.68 -0.04 17.43
N ALA A 33 -4.54 0.98 17.40
CA ALA A 33 -4.68 1.87 16.24
C ALA A 33 -3.49 2.84 16.08
N ALA A 34 -2.80 3.19 17.17
CA ALA A 34 -1.64 4.09 17.14
C ALA A 34 -0.44 3.51 16.37
N CYS A 35 -0.25 2.19 16.37
CA CYS A 35 0.82 1.54 15.61
C CYS A 35 0.57 1.47 14.09
N ASN A 36 -0.62 1.89 13.61
CA ASN A 36 -0.93 1.97 12.18
C ASN A 36 -1.02 3.41 11.66
N THR A 37 -0.59 4.39 12.45
CA THR A 37 -0.52 5.77 11.97
C THR A 37 0.61 5.89 10.96
N LEU A 38 0.29 5.78 9.68
CA LEU A 38 1.15 6.28 8.60
C LEU A 38 1.38 7.77 8.88
N GLU A 39 2.57 8.10 9.34
CA GLU A 39 3.03 9.49 9.39
C GLU A 39 2.79 10.12 8.02
N THR A 40 2.01 11.21 8.02
CA THR A 40 1.99 12.16 6.90
C THR A 40 3.37 12.82 6.88
N SER A 41 4.33 12.13 6.28
CA SER A 41 5.67 12.65 6.07
C SER A 41 5.56 13.80 5.08
N THR A 42 5.67 15.03 5.60
CA THR A 42 5.92 16.21 4.79
C THR A 42 7.29 15.99 4.15
N ALA A 43 7.29 15.53 2.90
CA ALA A 43 8.51 15.23 2.16
C ALA A 43 9.31 16.53 1.95
N PRO A 44 10.59 16.59 2.36
CA PRO A 44 11.51 17.60 1.85
C PRO A 44 11.64 17.43 0.34
N ALA A 45 11.72 18.55 -0.39
CA ALA A 45 12.00 18.51 -1.83
C ALA A 45 13.31 17.73 -2.07
N PRO A 46 13.34 16.78 -3.04
CA PRO A 46 14.53 16.00 -3.31
C PRO A 46 15.64 16.92 -3.83
N THR A 47 16.72 17.05 -3.06
CA THR A 47 17.98 17.59 -3.55
C THR A 47 18.49 16.64 -4.62
N ALA A 48 18.53 17.09 -5.87
CA ALA A 48 19.02 16.32 -6.99
C ALA A 48 20.53 16.08 -6.82
N GLU A 49 20.92 14.86 -6.45
CA GLU A 49 22.30 14.39 -6.65
C GLU A 49 22.59 14.20 -8.14
N PRO A 50 23.82 14.49 -8.61
CA PRO A 50 24.20 14.33 -10.00
C PRO A 50 24.20 12.86 -10.38
N VAL A 51 23.25 12.50 -11.22
CA VAL A 51 23.07 11.15 -11.74
C VAL A 51 24.20 10.85 -12.74
N ASN A 52 25.08 9.89 -12.42
CA ASN A 52 26.19 9.48 -13.28
C ASN A 52 25.64 8.90 -14.62
N PRO A 53 25.93 9.52 -15.78
CA PRO A 53 25.39 9.10 -17.08
C PRO A 53 25.94 7.77 -17.61
N GLY A 54 26.97 7.19 -16.97
CA GLY A 54 27.69 6.01 -17.46
C GLY A 54 27.24 4.65 -16.90
N ALA A 55 26.34 4.61 -15.91
CA ALA A 55 25.87 3.35 -15.36
C ALA A 55 24.96 2.65 -16.38
N LYS A 56 25.32 1.42 -16.77
CA LYS A 56 24.54 0.59 -17.71
C LYS A 56 23.07 0.58 -17.32
N VAL A 57 22.25 1.28 -18.12
CA VAL A 57 20.82 1.52 -17.86
C VAL A 57 20.05 0.21 -17.69
N ALA A 58 20.50 -0.92 -18.25
CA ALA A 58 19.74 -2.19 -18.18
C ALA A 58 19.81 -2.94 -16.84
N ALA A 59 20.79 -2.65 -15.97
CA ALA A 59 20.98 -3.37 -14.71
C ALA A 59 20.60 -2.48 -13.53
N LEU A 60 19.31 -2.46 -13.18
CA LEU A 60 18.91 -2.02 -11.85
C LEU A 60 19.34 -3.10 -10.86
N ASP A 61 20.28 -2.79 -9.97
CA ASP A 61 20.65 -3.66 -8.86
C ASP A 61 19.59 -3.53 -7.75
N ILE A 62 18.49 -4.26 -7.90
CA ILE A 62 17.36 -4.20 -6.98
C ILE A 62 17.69 -5.09 -5.78
N PRO A 63 17.80 -4.54 -4.55
CA PRO A 63 18.19 -5.32 -3.39
C PRO A 63 17.11 -6.36 -3.05
N ASN A 64 17.54 -7.60 -2.85
CA ASN A 64 16.69 -8.66 -2.32
C ASN A 64 16.56 -8.51 -0.80
N GLY A 65 15.37 -8.83 -0.25
CA GLY A 65 15.12 -8.82 1.19
C GLY A 65 14.66 -7.49 1.78
N GLN A 66 14.68 -6.38 1.01
CA GLN A 66 14.00 -5.15 1.41
C GLN A 66 12.51 -5.20 1.03
N PRO A 67 11.60 -4.61 1.84
CA PRO A 67 10.17 -4.59 1.54
C PRO A 67 9.82 -4.02 0.16
N CYS A 68 10.61 -3.06 -0.33
CA CYS A 68 10.45 -2.45 -1.66
C CYS A 68 10.96 -3.30 -2.83
N GLY A 69 11.83 -4.30 -2.58
CA GLY A 69 12.56 -5.02 -3.62
C GLY A 69 11.65 -5.86 -4.52
N ALA A 70 10.63 -6.50 -3.95
CA ALA A 70 9.68 -7.34 -4.69
C ALA A 70 8.86 -6.51 -5.70
N GLU A 71 8.34 -5.36 -5.26
CA GLU A 71 7.53 -4.46 -6.11
C GLU A 71 8.35 -3.84 -7.24
N LEU A 72 9.57 -3.37 -6.94
CA LEU A 72 10.47 -2.85 -7.97
C LEU A 72 10.85 -3.92 -9.00
N SER A 73 11.12 -5.15 -8.53
CA SER A 73 11.47 -6.28 -9.42
C SER A 73 10.28 -6.69 -10.29
N ALA A 74 9.07 -6.70 -9.73
CA ALA A 74 7.85 -6.99 -10.47
C ALA A 74 7.61 -5.95 -11.58
N TYR A 75 7.74 -4.66 -11.27
CA TYR A 75 7.58 -3.62 -12.29
C TYR A 75 8.67 -3.69 -13.36
N LYS A 76 9.93 -3.95 -12.98
CA LYS A 76 11.02 -4.16 -13.95
C LYS A 76 10.72 -5.34 -14.88
N ALA A 77 10.22 -6.45 -14.34
CA ALA A 77 9.86 -7.63 -15.15
C ALA A 77 8.76 -7.33 -16.18
N VAL A 78 7.77 -6.48 -15.83
CA VAL A 78 6.76 -5.99 -16.78
C VAL A 78 7.42 -5.19 -17.90
N MET A 79 8.29 -4.24 -17.56
CA MET A 79 9.00 -3.43 -18.57
C MET A 79 9.89 -4.27 -19.49
N ASP A 80 10.59 -5.27 -18.94
CA ASP A 80 11.41 -6.20 -19.71
C ASP A 80 10.56 -7.05 -20.66
N ASN A 81 9.38 -7.49 -20.21
CA ASN A 81 8.40 -8.19 -21.05
C ASN A 81 7.91 -7.29 -22.19
N ASP A 82 7.49 -6.07 -21.88
CA ASP A 82 6.95 -5.12 -22.86
C ASP A 82 7.99 -4.75 -23.92
N LEU A 83 9.27 -4.65 -23.56
CA LEU A 83 10.34 -4.45 -24.53
C LEU A 83 10.49 -5.68 -25.43
N ARG A 84 10.47 -6.88 -24.85
CA ARG A 84 10.63 -8.14 -25.58
C ARG A 84 9.46 -8.42 -26.52
N THR A 85 8.23 -8.10 -26.12
CA THR A 85 7.01 -8.31 -26.93
C THR A 85 6.76 -7.16 -27.91
N GLY A 86 7.48 -6.05 -27.78
CA GLY A 86 7.34 -4.88 -28.64
C GLY A 86 6.19 -3.95 -28.24
N HIS A 87 5.62 -4.11 -27.05
CA HIS A 87 4.65 -3.15 -26.50
C HIS A 87 5.29 -1.80 -26.17
N VAL A 88 6.59 -1.80 -25.83
CA VAL A 88 7.40 -0.57 -25.74
C VAL A 88 8.62 -0.68 -26.63
N ASN A 89 9.04 0.46 -27.20
CA ASN A 89 10.30 0.53 -27.91
C ASN A 89 11.47 0.75 -26.93
N LYS A 90 12.69 0.47 -27.40
CA LYS A 90 13.91 0.58 -26.60
C LYS A 90 14.11 1.98 -25.99
N PRO A 91 13.92 3.10 -26.71
CA PRO A 91 14.05 4.44 -26.12
C PRO A 91 13.10 4.70 -24.95
N VAL A 92 11.85 4.23 -25.03
CA VAL A 92 10.88 4.37 -23.93
C VAL A 92 11.30 3.50 -22.74
N TYR A 93 11.68 2.25 -22.99
CA TYR A 93 12.22 1.36 -21.96
C TYR A 93 13.41 2.01 -21.23
N ASP A 94 14.41 2.49 -21.96
CA ASP A 94 15.62 3.11 -21.39
C ASP A 94 15.25 4.32 -20.52
N ARG A 95 14.25 5.11 -20.92
CA ARG A 95 13.74 6.24 -20.12
C ARG A 95 13.09 5.77 -18.82
N VAL A 96 12.23 4.75 -18.87
CA VAL A 96 11.59 4.18 -17.68
C VAL A 96 12.64 3.68 -16.69
N ILE A 97 13.63 2.93 -17.16
CA ILE A 97 14.66 2.38 -16.26
C ILE A 97 15.51 3.50 -15.65
N ASN A 98 15.82 4.54 -16.42
CA ASN A 98 16.50 5.73 -15.89
C ASN A 98 15.69 6.43 -14.80
N ASP A 99 14.38 6.57 -14.98
CA ASP A 99 13.45 7.17 -14.01
C ASP A 99 13.23 6.29 -12.76
N LEU A 100 13.54 4.99 -12.83
CA LEU A 100 13.48 4.08 -11.67
C LEU A 100 14.71 4.15 -10.77
N ARG A 101 15.84 4.71 -11.21
CA ARG A 101 17.08 4.76 -10.43
C ARG A 101 16.92 5.40 -9.04
N PRO A 102 16.21 6.53 -8.87
CA PRO A 102 15.97 7.10 -7.54
C PRO A 102 15.21 6.15 -6.61
N ALA A 103 14.24 5.40 -7.14
CA ALA A 103 13.50 4.40 -6.36
C ALA A 103 14.41 3.25 -5.90
N VAL A 104 15.31 2.78 -6.78
CA VAL A 104 16.29 1.74 -6.46
C VAL A 104 17.25 2.23 -5.37
N ALA A 105 17.80 3.45 -5.51
CA ALA A 105 18.70 4.04 -4.52
C ALA A 105 18.02 4.19 -3.14
N ALA A 106 16.77 4.67 -3.10
CA ALA A 106 16.00 4.73 -1.86
C ALA A 106 15.77 3.33 -1.25
N CYS A 107 15.51 2.33 -2.09
CA CYS A 107 15.30 0.95 -1.64
C CYS A 107 16.58 0.34 -1.04
N GLN A 108 17.73 0.55 -1.68
CA GLN A 108 19.04 0.13 -1.18
C GLN A 108 19.38 0.79 0.16
N ALA A 109 18.97 2.04 0.35
CA ALA A 109 19.14 2.77 1.60
C ALA A 109 18.07 2.45 2.67
N ALA A 110 17.33 1.34 2.53
CA ALA A 110 16.27 0.89 3.42
C ALA A 110 15.06 1.85 3.56
N ARG A 111 14.92 2.85 2.67
CA ARG A 111 13.79 3.80 2.65
C ARG A 111 12.66 3.27 1.77
N SER A 112 12.04 2.17 2.21
CA SER A 112 11.07 1.41 1.41
C SER A 112 9.86 2.23 0.94
N TYR A 113 9.28 3.07 1.81
CA TYR A 113 8.11 3.89 1.45
C TYR A 113 8.43 4.92 0.36
N GLU A 114 9.58 5.58 0.47
CA GLU A 114 10.06 6.53 -0.53
C GLU A 114 10.31 5.83 -1.87
N ALA A 115 10.95 4.66 -1.85
CA ALA A 115 11.18 3.86 -3.04
C ALA A 115 9.88 3.51 -3.78
N ILE A 116 8.85 3.08 -3.04
CA ILE A 116 7.53 2.77 -3.62
C ILE A 116 6.84 4.04 -4.15
N ALA A 117 6.95 5.16 -3.44
CA ALA A 117 6.39 6.43 -3.90
C ALA A 117 7.02 6.90 -5.22
N LEU A 118 8.35 6.81 -5.32
CA LEU A 118 9.12 7.12 -6.52
C LEU A 118 8.78 6.17 -7.67
N MET A 119 8.72 4.86 -7.42
CA MET A 119 8.29 3.87 -8.41
C MET A 119 6.88 4.17 -8.94
N ASN A 120 5.93 4.46 -8.05
CA ASN A 120 4.56 4.80 -8.42
C ASN A 120 4.47 6.12 -9.21
N ALA A 121 5.33 7.09 -8.89
CA ALA A 121 5.44 8.31 -9.69
C ALA A 121 5.91 8.00 -11.12
N THR A 122 6.91 7.14 -11.27
CA THR A 122 7.36 6.65 -12.58
C THR A 122 6.24 5.93 -13.31
N LYS A 123 5.57 4.96 -12.68
CA LYS A 123 4.44 4.22 -13.27
C LYS A 123 3.37 5.16 -13.84
N ARG A 124 2.98 6.20 -13.09
CA ARG A 124 2.00 7.21 -13.55
C ARG A 124 2.45 7.96 -14.79
N ARG A 125 3.74 8.35 -14.90
CA ARG A 125 4.28 9.07 -16.07
C ARG A 125 4.20 8.25 -17.35
N PHE A 126 4.27 6.93 -17.24
CA PHE A 126 4.27 5.99 -18.37
C PHE A 126 2.93 5.25 -18.53
N GLY A 127 1.89 5.63 -17.80
CA GLY A 127 0.54 5.07 -17.96
C GLY A 127 0.30 3.71 -17.30
N TYR A 128 1.19 3.26 -16.41
CA TYR A 128 1.00 2.02 -15.66
C TYR A 128 0.16 2.24 -14.39
N PRO A 129 -0.74 1.30 -14.04
CA PRO A 129 -1.60 1.44 -12.86
C PRO A 129 -0.80 1.37 -11.56
N VAL A 130 -1.16 2.22 -10.60
CA VAL A 130 -0.63 2.18 -9.22
C VAL A 130 -1.67 1.50 -8.31
N SER A 131 -1.22 0.62 -7.41
CA SER A 131 -2.06 -0.26 -6.59
C SER A 131 -2.99 0.45 -5.59
N GLN A 132 -3.02 1.78 -5.55
CA GLN A 132 -4.06 2.54 -4.84
C GLN A 132 -5.48 2.27 -5.40
N GLY A 133 -5.59 1.81 -6.66
CA GLY A 133 -6.87 1.41 -7.26
C GLY A 133 -7.36 0.01 -6.88
N GLU A 134 -6.46 -0.92 -6.54
CA GLU A 134 -6.82 -2.32 -6.28
C GLU A 134 -7.48 -2.52 -4.92
N SER A 135 -7.05 -1.76 -3.90
CA SER A 135 -7.79 -1.68 -2.62
C SER A 135 -9.19 -1.13 -2.81
N MET A 136 -9.40 -0.14 -3.69
CA MET A 136 -10.72 0.44 -3.91
C MET A 136 -11.63 -0.47 -4.74
N VAL A 137 -11.10 -1.22 -5.70
CA VAL A 137 -11.84 -2.26 -6.44
C VAL A 137 -12.17 -3.43 -5.51
N ARG A 138 -11.21 -3.92 -4.73
CA ARG A 138 -11.42 -5.02 -3.77
C ARG A 138 -12.36 -4.64 -2.62
N SER A 139 -12.33 -3.39 -2.16
CA SER A 139 -13.31 -2.87 -1.19
C SER A 139 -14.72 -2.74 -1.79
N ARG A 140 -14.85 -2.40 -3.08
CA ARG A 140 -16.15 -2.39 -3.78
C ARG A 140 -16.70 -3.80 -4.00
N ASP A 141 -15.86 -4.76 -4.37
CA ASP A 141 -16.25 -6.17 -4.50
C ASP A 141 -16.68 -6.79 -3.15
N LEU A 142 -16.04 -6.40 -2.05
CA LEU A 142 -16.45 -6.81 -0.71
C LEU A 142 -17.76 -6.14 -0.27
N ALA A 143 -17.97 -4.87 -0.63
CA ALA A 143 -19.22 -4.15 -0.33
C ALA A 143 -20.42 -4.62 -1.16
N GLY A 144 -20.20 -5.18 -2.36
CA GLY A 144 -21.26 -5.71 -3.23
C GLY A 144 -21.72 -7.14 -2.92
N ARG A 145 -21.09 -7.80 -1.93
CA ARG A 145 -21.43 -9.17 -1.48
C ARG A 145 -22.18 -9.22 -0.13
N SER A 146 -22.62 -8.07 0.40
CA SER A 146 -23.42 -7.98 1.63
C SER A 146 -24.91 -7.90 1.34
#